data_AF-A0A194QY45-F1
#
_entry.id   AF-A0A194QY45-F1
#
_cell.length_a   1.000
_cell.length_b   1.000
_cell.length_c   1.000
_cell.angle_alpha   90.00
_cell.angle_beta   90.00
_cell.angle_gamma   90.00
#
_symmetry.space_group_name_H-M   'P 1'
#
loop_
_entity.id
_entity.type
_entity.pdbx_description
1 polymer ?
#
loop_
_entity_poly.entity_id
_entity_poly.type
_entity_poly.pdbx_seq_one_letter_code
_entity_poly.pdbx_strand_id
1 'polypeptide(L)'
;MGSPEIVAFYADALIKSEHRNREWNKKNLLNVLEANKEKQVREIDASIALAKKYLALLDEPRIYARPVPPHELDQSEECTEMKFVEPEVVNLLYGSTEKGSTFRYLKQRYKKSPEEKFNYRATTSCDYGWQQSKSRIPARDVIKRYIPKNIYL
;
A
#
# COMPACT_ATOMS: atom_id res chain seq x y z
N MET A 1 16.54 17.33 8.73
CA MET A 1 15.83 16.25 8.02
C MET A 1 16.57 16.05 6.70
N GLY A 2 17.27 14.93 6.50
CA GLY A 2 18.07 14.70 5.30
C GLY A 2 17.21 14.69 4.04
N SER A 3 17.76 15.11 2.89
CA SER A 3 16.99 15.09 1.65
C SER A 3 16.55 13.66 1.31
N PRO A 4 15.34 13.46 0.76
CA PRO A 4 14.83 12.13 0.44
C PRO A 4 15.72 11.37 -0.57
N GLU A 5 16.44 12.10 -1.42
CA GLU A 5 17.40 11.54 -2.38
C GLU A 5 18.60 10.89 -1.69
N ILE A 6 19.14 11.53 -0.65
CA ILE A 6 20.26 11.00 0.12
C ILE A 6 19.84 9.71 0.86
N VAL A 7 18.64 9.69 1.42
CA VAL A 7 18.09 8.50 2.09
C VAL A 7 17.92 7.34 1.10
N ALA A 8 17.41 7.61 -0.10
CA ALA A 8 17.26 6.60 -1.15
C ALA A 8 18.61 6.03 -1.62
N PHE A 9 19.62 6.89 -1.75
CA PHE A 9 20.97 6.48 -2.11
C PHE A 9 21.58 5.53 -1.05
N TYR A 10 21.46 5.85 0.23
CA TYR A 10 21.97 4.97 1.29
C TYR A 10 21.21 3.64 1.35
N ALA A 11 19.90 3.64 1.12
CA ALA A 11 19.11 2.41 1.06
C ALA A 11 19.59 1.49 -0.07
N ASP A 12 19.81 2.02 -1.27
CA ASP A 12 20.34 1.25 -2.40
C ASP A 12 21.77 0.75 -2.15
N ALA A 13 22.63 1.60 -1.58
CA ALA A 13 23.99 1.22 -1.20
C ALA A 13 24.01 0.09 -0.16
N LEU A 14 23.11 0.14 0.83
CA LEU A 14 22.93 -0.92 1.82
C LEU A 14 22.53 -2.24 1.16
N ILE A 15 21.50 -2.23 0.31
CA ILE A 15 21.05 -3.44 -0.41
C ILE A 15 22.20 -4.06 -1.22
N LYS A 16 22.96 -3.24 -1.95
CA LYS A 16 24.13 -3.69 -2.72
C LYS A 16 25.24 -4.25 -1.85
N SER A 17 25.45 -3.69 -0.66
CA SER A 17 26.43 -4.18 0.31
C SER A 17 26.01 -5.53 0.90
N GLU A 18 24.73 -5.67 1.28
CA GLU A 18 24.17 -6.91 1.82
C GLU A 18 24.24 -8.04 0.79
N HIS A 19 23.94 -7.74 -0.48
CA HIS A 19 24.09 -8.72 -1.56
C HIS A 19 25.52 -9.22 -1.68
N ARG A 20 26.51 -8.31 -1.69
CA ARG A 20 27.93 -8.68 -1.75
C ARG A 20 28.38 -9.49 -0.54
N ASN A 21 27.94 -9.10 0.66
CA ASN A 21 28.22 -9.84 1.89
C ASN A 21 27.63 -11.25 1.84
N ARG A 22 26.40 -11.41 1.33
CA ARG A 22 25.75 -12.71 1.15
C ARG A 22 26.55 -13.61 0.20
N GLU A 23 26.94 -13.09 -0.96
CA GLU A 23 27.75 -13.82 -1.95
C GLU A 23 29.09 -14.25 -1.38
N TRP A 24 29.75 -13.34 -0.64
CA TRP A 24 31.01 -13.64 0.02
C TRP A 24 30.83 -14.72 1.10
N ASN A 25 29.79 -14.62 1.92
CA ASN A 25 29.47 -15.60 2.97
C ASN A 25 29.24 -16.99 2.38
N LYS A 26 28.49 -17.10 1.28
CA LYS A 26 28.24 -18.39 0.62
C LYS A 26 29.53 -19.08 0.16
N LYS A 27 30.50 -18.30 -0.33
CA LYS A 27 31.75 -18.83 -0.91
C LYS A 27 32.85 -19.09 0.12
N ASN A 28 32.96 -18.23 1.14
CA ASN A 28 34.17 -18.14 1.96
C ASN A 28 33.96 -18.43 3.45
N LEU A 29 32.73 -18.36 3.98
CA LEU A 29 32.50 -18.43 5.43
C LEU A 29 33.01 -19.73 6.05
N LEU A 30 32.68 -20.89 5.46
CA LEU A 30 33.13 -22.18 5.98
C LEU A 30 34.63 -22.35 5.86
N ASN A 31 35.23 -21.98 4.73
CA ASN A 31 36.68 -22.09 4.51
C ASN A 31 37.48 -21.31 5.57
N VAL A 32 37.01 -20.10 5.92
CA VAL A 32 37.66 -19.28 6.95
C VAL A 32 37.52 -19.92 8.35
N LEU A 33 36.36 -20.48 8.66
CA LEU A 33 36.13 -21.15 9.94
C LEU A 33 36.93 -22.45 10.06
N GLU A 34 37.06 -23.21 8.98
CA GLU A 34 37.89 -24.42 8.92
C GLU A 34 39.38 -24.08 9.06
N ALA A 35 39.87 -23.05 8.37
CA ALA A 35 41.24 -22.57 8.54
C ALA A 35 41.54 -22.09 9.97
N ASN A 36 40.55 -21.51 10.67
CA ASN A 36 40.71 -21.14 12.07
C ASN A 36 40.64 -22.36 12.99
N LYS A 37 39.90 -23.42 12.61
CA LYS A 37 39.86 -24.69 13.33
C LYS A 37 41.22 -25.40 13.30
N GLU A 38 41.91 -25.35 12.16
CA GLU A 38 43.29 -25.81 12.05
C GLU A 38 44.24 -25.06 12.99
N LYS A 39 43.98 -23.76 13.23
CA LYS A 39 44.73 -22.93 14.18
C LYS A 39 44.33 -23.13 15.65
N GLN A 40 43.43 -24.08 15.94
CA GLN A 40 42.94 -24.40 17.29
C GLN A 40 42.39 -23.20 18.07
N VAL A 41 41.73 -22.25 17.39
CA VAL A 41 41.03 -21.16 18.10
C VAL A 41 39.86 -21.76 18.90
N ARG A 42 39.56 -21.17 20.06
CA ARG A 42 38.52 -21.68 20.96
C ARG A 42 37.12 -21.53 20.35
N GLU A 43 36.23 -22.46 20.69
CA GLU A 43 34.79 -22.41 20.39
C GLU A 43 34.40 -22.36 18.90
N ILE A 44 35.32 -22.68 17.98
CA ILE A 44 35.03 -22.62 16.55
C ILE A 44 34.02 -23.70 16.11
N ASP A 45 33.97 -24.84 16.78
CA ASP A 45 33.01 -25.88 16.41
C ASP A 45 31.55 -25.39 16.56
N ALA A 46 31.29 -24.51 17.53
CA ALA A 46 29.99 -23.86 17.69
C ALA A 46 29.70 -22.87 16.54
N SER A 47 30.70 -22.08 16.13
CA SER A 47 30.54 -21.13 15.02
C SER A 47 30.42 -21.82 13.67
N ILE A 48 31.11 -22.95 13.45
CA ILE A 48 30.92 -23.82 12.27
C ILE A 48 29.50 -24.37 12.24
N ALA A 49 28.98 -24.87 13.38
CA ALA A 49 27.62 -25.40 13.45
C ALA A 49 26.58 -24.32 13.14
N LEU A 50 26.78 -23.09 13.63
CA LEU A 50 25.91 -21.94 13.34
C LEU A 50 26.01 -21.53 11.86
N ALA A 51 27.23 -21.43 11.31
CA ALA A 51 27.47 -21.10 9.92
C ALA A 51 26.79 -22.07 8.95
N LYS A 52 26.80 -23.38 9.25
CA LYS A 52 26.07 -24.39 8.46
C LYS A 52 24.57 -24.15 8.44
N LYS A 53 23.97 -23.84 9.61
CA LYS A 53 22.54 -23.49 9.70
C LYS A 53 22.22 -22.22 8.91
N TYR A 54 23.08 -21.21 9.02
CA TYR A 54 22.93 -19.96 8.28
C TYR A 54 22.98 -20.17 6.77
N LEU A 55 23.94 -20.96 6.26
CA LEU A 55 24.05 -21.26 4.84
C LEU A 55 22.84 -22.05 4.33
N ALA A 56 22.35 -23.02 5.10
CA ALA A 56 21.13 -23.76 4.76
C ALA A 56 19.93 -22.80 4.58
N LEU A 57 19.72 -21.86 5.51
CA LEU A 57 18.69 -20.83 5.40
C LEU A 57 18.87 -19.92 4.17
N LEU A 58 20.12 -19.64 3.77
CA LEU A 58 20.38 -18.84 2.57
C LEU A 58 20.14 -19.58 1.26
N ASP A 59 20.12 -20.90 1.28
CA ASP A 59 19.88 -21.76 0.11
C ASP A 59 18.42 -22.18 -0.03
N GLU A 60 17.60 -21.95 1.00
CA GLU A 60 16.15 -22.15 0.92
C GLU A 60 15.56 -21.34 -0.25
N PRO A 61 14.74 -21.99 -1.11
CA PRO A 61 14.14 -21.31 -2.26
C PRO A 61 13.23 -20.20 -1.75
N ARG A 62 13.47 -18.97 -2.22
CA ARG A 62 12.58 -17.84 -1.91
C ARG A 62 11.20 -18.11 -2.52
N ILE A 63 10.20 -18.21 -1.66
CA ILE A 63 8.80 -18.25 -2.07
C ILE A 63 8.44 -16.84 -2.54
N TYR A 64 8.50 -16.60 -3.85
CA TYR A 64 7.98 -15.37 -4.42
C TYR A 64 6.46 -15.35 -4.29
N ALA A 65 5.90 -14.20 -3.91
CA ALA A 65 4.45 -14.02 -3.93
C ALA A 65 3.96 -14.28 -5.36
N ARG A 66 3.01 -15.21 -5.52
CA ARG A 66 2.36 -15.42 -6.82
C ARG A 66 1.62 -14.12 -7.17
N PRO A 67 1.80 -13.57 -8.38
CA PRO A 67 1.03 -12.42 -8.80
C PRO A 67 -0.44 -12.83 -8.81
N VAL A 68 -1.21 -12.31 -7.86
CA VAL A 68 -2.67 -12.46 -7.85
C VAL A 68 -3.19 -11.52 -8.92
N PRO A 69 -3.98 -12.00 -9.90
CA PRO A 69 -4.58 -11.12 -10.88
C PRO A 69 -5.44 -10.06 -10.17
N PRO A 70 -5.52 -8.83 -10.70
CA PRO A 70 -6.44 -7.83 -10.16
C PRO A 70 -7.85 -8.42 -10.11
N HIS A 71 -8.54 -8.26 -8.99
CA HIS A 71 -9.92 -8.67 -8.88
C HIS A 71 -10.76 -7.83 -9.85
N GLU A 72 -11.37 -8.47 -10.85
CA GLU A 72 -12.33 -7.83 -11.74
C GLU A 72 -13.60 -7.57 -10.92
N LEU A 73 -13.90 -6.30 -10.68
CA LEU A 73 -15.12 -5.89 -10.01
C LEU A 73 -16.24 -5.83 -11.04
N ASP A 74 -17.26 -6.67 -10.86
CA ASP A 74 -18.53 -6.46 -11.54
C ASP A 74 -19.09 -5.11 -11.09
N GLN A 75 -19.37 -4.22 -12.05
CA GLN A 75 -20.03 -2.96 -11.76
C GLN A 75 -21.45 -3.29 -11.27
N SER A 76 -21.65 -3.22 -9.96
CA SER A 76 -22.96 -3.43 -9.36
C SER A 76 -23.96 -2.42 -9.92
N GLU A 77 -25.17 -2.87 -10.25
CA GLU A 77 -26.30 -2.02 -10.61
C GLU A 77 -26.39 -0.84 -9.62
N GLU A 78 -26.43 0.39 -10.15
CA GLU A 78 -26.39 1.61 -9.35
C GLU A 78 -27.48 1.60 -8.29
N CYS A 79 -27.12 1.39 -7.03
CA CYS A 79 -28.00 1.67 -5.90
C CYS A 79 -28.08 3.20 -5.74
N THR A 80 -28.88 3.83 -6.60
CA THR A 80 -29.10 5.29 -6.65
C THR A 80 -30.04 5.77 -5.53
N GLU A 81 -30.48 4.87 -4.65
CA GLU A 81 -31.40 5.16 -3.56
C GLU A 81 -30.71 5.98 -2.46
N MET A 82 -31.11 7.25 -2.39
CA MET A 82 -30.65 8.17 -1.35
C MET A 82 -31.38 7.92 -0.04
N LYS A 83 -30.65 8.06 1.07
CA LYS A 83 -31.23 8.09 2.41
C LYS A 83 -32.16 9.31 2.55
N PHE A 84 -33.17 9.15 3.40
CA PHE A 84 -34.04 10.26 3.81
C PHE A 84 -33.20 11.39 4.42
N VAL A 85 -33.58 12.62 4.08
CA VAL A 85 -32.86 13.83 4.52
C VAL A 85 -33.48 14.34 5.80
N GLU A 86 -32.67 14.89 6.70
CA GLU A 86 -33.14 15.51 7.94
C GLU A 86 -34.19 16.59 7.68
N PRO A 87 -35.26 16.65 8.50
CA PRO A 87 -36.38 17.57 8.28
C PRO A 87 -35.95 19.03 8.25
N GLU A 88 -34.94 19.42 9.02
CA GLU A 88 -34.39 20.78 9.03
C GLU A 88 -33.82 21.19 7.66
N VAL A 89 -33.15 20.26 6.96
CA VAL A 89 -32.56 20.51 5.65
C VAL A 89 -33.64 20.50 4.57
N VAL A 90 -34.63 19.62 4.68
CA VAL A 90 -35.79 19.57 3.78
C VAL A 90 -36.63 20.85 3.87
N ASN A 91 -36.77 21.42 5.07
CA ASN A 91 -37.45 22.69 5.30
C ASN A 91 -36.77 23.87 4.59
N LEU A 92 -35.47 23.81 4.31
CA LEU A 92 -34.82 24.83 3.48
C LEU A 92 -35.36 24.83 2.05
N LEU A 93 -35.76 23.67 1.53
CA LEU A 93 -36.28 23.52 0.17
C LEU A 93 -37.77 23.85 0.08
N TYR A 94 -38.59 23.29 0.99
CA TYR A 94 -40.04 23.43 0.94
C TYR A 94 -40.61 24.55 1.82
N GLY A 95 -39.87 24.99 2.83
CA GLY A 95 -40.29 26.05 3.76
C GLY A 95 -39.88 27.46 3.32
N SER A 96 -39.19 27.62 2.19
CA SER A 96 -38.83 28.94 1.67
C SER A 96 -39.30 29.13 0.23
N THR A 97 -40.00 30.23 -0.01
CA THR A 97 -40.49 30.64 -1.35
C THR A 97 -39.46 31.49 -2.11
N GLU A 98 -38.28 31.68 -1.53
CA GLU A 98 -37.20 32.50 -2.10
C GLU A 98 -36.49 31.79 -3.25
N LYS A 99 -36.19 32.53 -4.32
CA LYS A 99 -35.34 32.04 -5.42
C LYS A 99 -33.93 31.79 -4.88
N GLY A 100 -33.51 30.51 -4.86
CA GLY A 100 -32.21 30.08 -4.33
C GLY A 100 -32.30 29.09 -3.15
N SER A 101 -33.51 28.78 -2.68
CA SER A 101 -33.78 27.71 -1.71
C SER A 101 -33.15 26.38 -2.11
N THR A 102 -33.26 26.00 -3.39
CA THR A 102 -32.63 24.80 -3.95
C THR A 102 -31.12 24.79 -3.81
N PHE A 103 -30.46 25.93 -4.03
CA PHE A 103 -29.00 26.03 -3.89
C PHE A 103 -28.58 25.89 -2.42
N ARG A 104 -29.31 26.52 -1.49
CA ARG A 104 -29.06 26.40 -0.04
C ARG A 104 -29.25 24.96 0.43
N TYR A 105 -30.32 24.30 -0.02
CA TYR A 105 -30.60 22.88 0.24
C TYR A 105 -29.45 22.00 -0.24
N LEU A 106 -29.05 22.11 -1.51
CA LEU A 106 -27.96 21.31 -2.07
C LEU A 106 -26.65 21.58 -1.32
N LYS A 107 -26.30 22.84 -1.06
CA LYS A 107 -25.09 23.20 -0.33
C LYS A 107 -25.04 22.55 1.06
N GLN A 108 -26.17 22.53 1.78
CA GLN A 108 -26.25 21.89 3.09
C GLN A 108 -26.15 20.36 2.97
N ARG A 109 -26.77 19.77 1.94
CA ARG A 109 -26.74 18.33 1.69
C ARG A 109 -25.36 17.80 1.30
N TYR A 110 -24.58 18.58 0.55
CA TYR A 110 -23.21 18.23 0.13
C TYR A 110 -22.14 18.45 1.22
N LYS A 111 -22.50 18.97 2.40
CA LYS A 111 -21.60 18.99 3.57
C LYS A 111 -21.43 17.60 4.18
N LYS A 112 -22.43 16.74 4.05
CA LYS A 112 -22.41 15.37 4.59
C LYS A 112 -21.59 14.44 3.72
N SER A 113 -21.05 13.40 4.35
CA SER A 113 -20.32 12.36 3.65
C SER A 113 -21.25 11.56 2.72
N PRO A 114 -20.75 11.00 1.61
CA PRO A 114 -21.55 10.11 0.76
C PRO A 114 -22.14 8.92 1.53
N GLU A 115 -21.41 8.39 2.51
CA GLU A 115 -21.82 7.29 3.41
C GLU A 115 -23.11 7.61 4.21
N GLU A 116 -23.27 8.87 4.62
CA GLU A 116 -24.49 9.36 5.28
C GLU A 116 -25.63 9.68 4.31
N LYS A 117 -25.32 9.91 3.03
CA LYS A 117 -26.28 10.34 2.00
C LYS A 117 -26.91 9.17 1.23
N PHE A 118 -26.18 8.09 1.02
CA PHE A 118 -26.60 6.97 0.18
C PHE A 118 -26.68 5.66 0.97
N ASN A 119 -27.58 4.77 0.55
CA ASN A 119 -27.63 3.40 1.04
C ASN A 119 -26.66 2.55 0.21
N TYR A 120 -25.61 2.03 0.87
CA TYR A 120 -24.68 1.10 0.24
C TYR A 120 -25.00 -0.32 0.70
N ARG A 121 -24.86 -1.30 -0.21
CA ARG A 121 -25.00 -2.72 0.14
C ARG A 121 -23.87 -3.13 1.09
N ALA A 122 -24.19 -3.96 2.08
CA ALA A 122 -23.24 -4.39 3.12
C ALA A 122 -21.98 -5.08 2.59
N THR A 123 -22.02 -5.65 1.38
CA THR A 123 -20.89 -6.36 0.76
C THR A 123 -19.95 -5.44 -0.03
N THR A 124 -20.47 -4.40 -0.69
CA THR A 124 -19.65 -3.48 -1.51
C THR A 124 -18.73 -2.57 -0.69
N SER A 125 -18.97 -2.45 0.63
CA SER A 125 -18.10 -1.66 1.52
C SER A 125 -16.77 -2.35 1.83
N CYS A 126 -16.63 -3.65 1.55
CA CYS A 126 -15.39 -4.40 1.77
C CYS A 126 -14.51 -4.47 0.52
N ASP A 127 -15.13 -4.52 -0.68
CA ASP A 127 -14.40 -4.53 -1.96
C ASP A 127 -13.86 -3.16 -2.36
N TYR A 128 -14.56 -2.10 -1.94
CA TYR A 128 -14.00 -0.75 -1.93
C TYR A 128 -13.12 -0.58 -0.69
N GLY A 129 -11.87 -1.02 -0.83
CA GLY A 129 -10.80 -0.61 0.07
C GLY A 129 -10.76 0.92 0.15
N TRP A 130 -11.23 1.44 1.29
CA TRP A 130 -11.21 2.83 1.75
C TRP A 130 -12.56 3.56 1.69
N GLN A 131 -12.97 4.03 2.87
CA GLN A 131 -13.95 5.09 3.09
C GLN A 131 -13.97 6.07 1.91
N GLN A 132 -15.13 6.23 1.25
CA GLN A 132 -15.24 7.13 0.09
C GLN A 132 -14.88 8.58 0.45
N SER A 133 -15.00 8.93 1.74
CA SER A 133 -14.52 10.20 2.29
C SER A 133 -13.00 10.37 2.22
N LYS A 134 -12.22 9.28 2.36
CA LYS A 134 -10.75 9.25 2.26
C LYS A 134 -10.26 9.13 0.82
N SER A 135 -11.07 8.61 -0.10
CA SER A 135 -10.73 8.50 -1.52
C SER A 135 -10.92 9.80 -2.31
N ARG A 136 -11.18 10.94 -1.63
CA ARG A 136 -11.33 12.26 -2.26
C ARG A 136 -9.99 12.76 -2.79
N ILE A 137 -9.56 12.19 -3.91
CA ILE A 137 -8.42 12.65 -4.68
C ILE A 137 -8.83 14.01 -5.30
N PRO A 138 -8.06 15.09 -5.10
CA PRO A 138 -8.35 16.36 -5.75
C PRO A 138 -8.26 16.18 -7.27
N ALA A 139 -9.11 16.87 -8.05
CA ALA A 139 -9.22 16.68 -9.51
C ALA A 139 -7.86 16.71 -10.26
N ARG A 140 -6.88 17.48 -9.74
CA ARG A 140 -5.50 17.55 -10.24
C ARG A 140 -4.74 16.21 -10.26
N ASP A 141 -5.07 15.29 -9.36
CA ASP A 141 -4.33 14.04 -9.15
C ASP A 141 -4.99 12.85 -9.88
N VAL A 142 -6.19 13.04 -10.45
CA VAL A 142 -6.86 12.03 -11.30
C VAL A 142 -6.19 11.91 -12.67
N ILE A 143 -5.68 13.03 -13.22
CA ILE A 143 -5.08 13.10 -14.56
C ILE A 143 -3.75 12.32 -14.65
N LYS A 144 -2.98 12.24 -13.56
CA LYS A 144 -1.67 11.57 -13.53
C LYS A 144 -1.73 10.04 -13.66
N ARG A 145 -2.89 9.43 -13.39
CA ARG A 145 -3.07 7.96 -13.44
C ARG A 145 -3.31 7.41 -14.85
N TYR A 146 -3.77 8.24 -15.80
CA TYR A 146 -4.19 7.80 -17.13
C TYR A 146 -3.17 8.06 -18.25
N ILE A 147 -1.97 8.57 -17.93
CA ILE A 147 -0.90 8.68 -18.90
C ILE A 147 -0.06 7.41 -18.83
N PRO A 148 -0.14 6.48 -19.82
CA PRO A 148 0.73 5.32 -19.85
C PRO A 148 2.19 5.77 -19.91
N LYS A 149 3.01 5.36 -18.95
CA LYS A 149 4.45 5.68 -18.87
C LYS A 149 5.31 4.97 -19.93
N ASN A 150 4.71 4.44 -20.99
CA ASN A 150 5.42 3.73 -22.05
C ASN A 150 5.31 4.49 -23.37
N ILE A 151 5.97 5.64 -23.46
CA ILE A 151 6.39 6.23 -24.74
C ILE A 151 7.75 6.89 -24.51
N TYR A 152 8.83 6.11 -24.43
CA TYR A 152 10.18 6.52 -24.83
C TYR A 152 10.96 5.24 -25.16
N LEU A 153 11.07 4.95 -26.46
CA LEU A 153 12.14 4.15 -27.06
C LEU A 153 13.38 5.04 -27.19
#